data_AF-A0A8H5QNN9-F1
#
_entry.id   AF-A0A8H5QNN9-F1
#
_cell.length_a   1.000
_cell.length_b   1.000
_cell.length_c   1.000
_cell.angle_alpha   90.00
_cell.angle_beta   90.00
_cell.angle_gamma   90.00
#
_symmetry.space_group_name_H-M   'P 1'
#
loop_
_entity.id
_entity.type
_entity.pdbx_description
1 polymer ?
#
loop_
_entity_poly.entity_id
_entity_poly.type
_entity_poly.pdbx_seq_one_letter_code
_entity_poly.pdbx_strand_id
1 'polypeptide(L)'
;MDPFDRLPAELRLRILVHIRSKRCVSSLTQASPAMLRQYHTHERYIARSLIAADFDDEMVQDAMAILFIQNSCKSSMYKHILDWSKHRLPNPLKDHNDQRFSQLFDQLNTLHSQLLIFIEDYVTKATSSYPPRDYLCLPQTLESKIPMTEGYIMINGQKITARFNASNLKDTEVHRFLKAFLLYELNCRVKTSLAATQSRLPQRELDTAEHEAIKCVNTYVCSLYCAMFAQCGNAWLPDASTSLQTGLLFPDTFFINPEIYASEMGQLERVRAGYVIKDENKVEGSFARFGLGPLIEFLSHDMSDVRDKQALRKRLRTWYIQKYEYPYKSGILCSTESVTSRASPIYSQLSSEVGIELQRNIYRQRAWAFFDDRRLYPKRSNGRPNFPTQSFLNRQPSKQAWVEGWFDNPSQARALRRSQRWHDELCAGSDSNDAARIEYSLSFGK
;
A
#
# COMPACT_ATOMS: atom_id res chain seq x y z
N MET A 1 0.48 -42.01 4.82
CA MET A 1 -0.09 -41.79 6.17
C MET A 1 0.18 -40.35 6.56
N ASP A 2 -0.81 -39.68 7.15
CA ASP A 2 -0.66 -38.30 7.64
C ASP A 2 0.27 -38.30 8.87
N PRO A 3 1.40 -37.56 8.88
CA PRO A 3 2.34 -37.57 9.99
C PRO A 3 1.74 -37.03 11.30
N PHE A 4 0.67 -36.23 11.22
CA PHE A 4 0.02 -35.63 12.39
C PHE A 4 -1.02 -36.56 13.03
N ASP A 5 -1.42 -37.67 12.40
CA ASP A 5 -2.38 -38.62 12.98
C ASP A 5 -1.86 -39.28 14.26
N ARG A 6 -0.53 -39.38 14.42
CA ARG A 6 0.11 -39.94 15.62
C ARG A 6 0.20 -38.93 16.78
N LEU A 7 -0.10 -37.67 16.53
CA LEU A 7 0.00 -36.62 17.55
C LEU A 7 -1.33 -36.45 18.31
N PRO A 8 -1.29 -36.38 19.65
CA PRO A 8 -2.43 -35.97 20.46
C PRO A 8 -3.05 -34.66 19.95
N ALA A 9 -4.37 -34.51 20.13
CA ALA A 9 -5.13 -33.34 19.67
C ALA A 9 -4.58 -32.03 20.25
N GLU A 10 -4.09 -32.08 21.49
CA GLU A 10 -3.50 -30.96 22.22
C GLU A 10 -2.21 -30.48 21.55
N LEU A 11 -1.36 -31.41 21.06
CA LEU A 11 -0.13 -31.05 20.35
C LEU A 11 -0.43 -30.50 18.97
N ARG A 12 -1.41 -31.07 18.25
CA ARG A 12 -1.87 -30.53 16.96
C ARG A 12 -2.39 -29.10 17.12
N LEU A 13 -3.17 -28.82 18.17
CA LEU A 13 -3.65 -27.48 18.47
C LEU A 13 -2.50 -26.51 18.78
N ARG A 14 -1.54 -26.93 19.62
CA ARG A 14 -0.37 -26.09 19.94
C ARG A 14 0.46 -25.75 18.71
N ILE A 15 0.63 -26.69 17.78
CA ILE A 15 1.30 -26.45 16.50
C ILE A 15 0.57 -25.35 15.71
N LEU A 16 -0.75 -25.46 15.55
CA LEU A 16 -1.55 -24.46 14.82
C LEU A 16 -1.44 -23.05 15.41
N VAL A 17 -1.43 -22.94 16.75
CA VAL A 17 -1.27 -21.65 17.44
C VAL A 17 0.17 -21.11 17.29
N HIS A 18 1.17 -21.99 17.29
CA HIS A 18 2.58 -21.58 17.25
C HIS A 18 3.06 -21.14 15.85
N ILE A 19 2.39 -21.56 14.78
CA ILE A 19 2.73 -21.19 13.40
C ILE A 19 2.63 -19.67 13.16
N ARG A 20 1.83 -18.94 13.96
CA ARG A 20 1.71 -17.47 13.94
C ARG A 20 1.44 -16.87 12.53
N SER A 21 0.90 -17.66 11.61
CA SER A 21 0.61 -17.21 10.23
C SER A 21 -0.61 -17.92 9.67
N LYS A 22 -1.61 -17.14 9.28
CA LYS A 22 -2.85 -17.65 8.66
C LYS A 22 -2.56 -18.40 7.35
N ARG A 23 -1.57 -17.93 6.57
CA ARG A 23 -1.15 -18.61 5.33
C ARG A 23 -0.53 -19.96 5.63
N CYS A 24 0.43 -20.03 6.55
CA CYS A 24 1.08 -21.29 6.91
C CYS A 24 0.09 -22.28 7.55
N VAL A 25 -0.86 -21.79 8.36
CA VAL A 25 -1.96 -22.61 8.88
C VAL A 25 -2.79 -23.17 7.72
N SER A 26 -3.16 -22.34 6.74
CA SER A 26 -3.92 -22.80 5.57
C SER A 26 -3.15 -23.83 4.73
N SER A 27 -1.86 -23.61 4.46
CA SER A 27 -1.02 -24.58 3.76
C SER A 27 -0.93 -25.91 4.52
N LEU A 28 -0.81 -25.85 5.85
CA LEU A 28 -0.74 -27.05 6.69
C LEU A 28 -2.06 -27.83 6.70
N THR A 29 -3.19 -27.15 6.79
CA THR A 29 -4.51 -27.82 6.78
C THR A 29 -4.86 -28.39 5.40
N GLN A 30 -4.37 -27.77 4.31
CA GLN A 30 -4.47 -28.36 2.98
C GLN A 30 -3.61 -29.62 2.82
N ALA A 31 -2.42 -29.64 3.44
CA ALA A 31 -1.49 -30.77 3.34
C ALA A 31 -1.81 -31.93 4.31
N SER A 32 -2.56 -31.69 5.38
CA SER A 32 -2.85 -32.67 6.43
C SER A 32 -4.33 -32.70 6.82
N PRO A 33 -5.07 -33.78 6.50
CA PRO A 33 -6.43 -33.99 6.97
C PRO A 33 -6.57 -33.98 8.50
N ALA A 34 -5.57 -34.48 9.24
CA ALA A 34 -5.58 -34.47 10.70
C ALA A 34 -5.51 -33.06 11.28
N MET A 35 -4.72 -32.18 10.67
CA MET A 35 -4.63 -30.77 11.05
C MET A 35 -5.86 -29.98 10.60
N LEU A 36 -6.44 -30.30 9.44
CA LEU A 36 -7.71 -29.72 8.99
C LEU A 36 -8.86 -30.00 9.97
N ARG A 37 -8.99 -31.26 10.43
CA ARG A 37 -9.98 -31.62 11.46
C ARG A 37 -9.76 -30.81 12.73
N GLN A 38 -8.51 -30.74 13.21
CA GLN A 38 -8.17 -29.98 14.43
C GLN A 38 -8.49 -28.48 14.28
N TYR A 39 -8.18 -27.91 13.11
CA TYR A 39 -8.47 -26.52 12.77
C TYR A 39 -9.97 -26.24 12.81
N HIS A 40 -10.80 -27.04 12.14
CA HIS A 40 -12.25 -26.84 12.15
C HIS A 40 -12.86 -26.90 13.56
N THR A 41 -12.34 -27.78 14.43
CA THR A 41 -12.82 -27.85 15.82
C THR A 41 -12.45 -26.61 16.64
N HIS A 42 -11.34 -25.94 16.34
CA HIS A 42 -10.78 -24.86 17.17
C HIS A 42 -10.52 -23.54 16.42
N GLU A 43 -11.18 -23.34 15.27
CA GLU A 43 -10.88 -22.23 14.34
C GLU A 43 -10.87 -20.87 15.02
N ARG A 44 -11.94 -20.57 15.78
CA ARG A 44 -12.06 -19.29 16.50
C ARG A 44 -10.99 -19.10 17.56
N TYR A 45 -10.60 -20.16 18.26
CA TYR A 45 -9.55 -20.10 19.26
C TYR A 45 -8.19 -19.80 18.59
N ILE A 46 -7.87 -20.52 17.51
CA ILE A 46 -6.64 -20.30 16.73
C ILE A 46 -6.61 -18.86 16.19
N ALA A 47 -7.69 -18.41 15.56
CA ALA A 47 -7.78 -17.05 15.02
C ALA A 47 -7.63 -15.97 16.11
N ARG A 48 -8.23 -16.16 17.30
CA ARG A 48 -8.03 -15.27 18.45
C ARG A 48 -6.57 -15.24 18.90
N SER A 49 -5.93 -16.40 19.02
CA SER A 49 -4.53 -16.47 19.43
C SER A 49 -3.60 -15.79 18.43
N LEU A 50 -3.88 -15.88 17.13
CA LEU A 50 -3.11 -15.18 16.09
C LEU A 50 -3.27 -13.66 16.23
N ILE A 51 -4.51 -13.17 16.33
CA ILE A 51 -4.77 -11.72 16.46
C ILE A 51 -4.18 -11.18 17.78
N ALA A 52 -4.29 -11.93 18.88
CA ALA A 52 -3.76 -11.53 20.18
C ALA A 52 -2.22 -11.55 20.25
N ALA A 53 -1.56 -12.29 19.36
CA ALA A 53 -0.10 -12.25 19.22
C ALA A 53 0.36 -10.99 18.46
N ASP A 54 -0.45 -10.52 17.52
CA ASP A 54 -0.13 -9.41 16.62
C ASP A 54 -0.60 -8.05 17.17
N PHE A 55 -1.73 -8.00 17.87
CA PHE A 55 -2.33 -6.77 18.42
C PHE A 55 -2.11 -6.64 19.92
N ASP A 56 -1.60 -5.48 20.34
CA ASP A 56 -1.67 -5.07 21.74
C ASP A 56 -3.05 -4.46 22.09
N ASP A 57 -3.25 -4.14 23.37
CA ASP A 57 -4.53 -3.58 23.84
C ASP A 57 -4.86 -2.22 23.17
N GLU A 58 -3.86 -1.40 22.82
CA GLU A 58 -4.07 -0.12 22.11
C GLU A 58 -4.53 -0.35 20.65
N MET A 59 -3.88 -1.27 19.93
CA MET A 59 -4.25 -1.66 18.57
C MET A 59 -5.63 -2.26 18.50
N VAL A 60 -6.04 -3.04 19.52
CA VAL A 60 -7.43 -3.50 19.60
C VAL A 60 -8.38 -2.31 19.70
N GLN A 61 -8.09 -1.30 20.53
CA GLN A 61 -8.93 -0.10 20.60
C GLN A 61 -8.98 0.64 19.25
N ASP A 62 -7.85 0.79 18.57
CA ASP A 62 -7.78 1.43 17.24
C ASP A 62 -8.61 0.67 16.20
N ALA A 63 -8.46 -0.66 16.16
CA ALA A 63 -9.22 -1.53 15.27
C ALA A 63 -10.73 -1.45 15.55
N MET A 64 -11.12 -1.48 16.82
CA MET A 64 -12.53 -1.35 17.20
C MET A 64 -13.10 0.01 16.83
N ALA A 65 -12.33 1.10 16.98
CA ALA A 65 -12.77 2.42 16.56
C ALA A 65 -13.04 2.47 15.05
N ILE A 66 -12.18 1.87 14.22
CA ILE A 66 -12.39 1.74 12.77
C ILE A 66 -13.71 1.04 12.47
N LEU A 67 -13.96 -0.10 13.12
CA LEU A 67 -15.16 -0.92 12.90
C LEU A 67 -16.45 -0.20 13.34
N PHE A 68 -16.42 0.50 14.48
CA PHE A 68 -17.57 1.27 14.94
C PHE A 68 -17.86 2.45 14.01
N ILE A 69 -16.84 3.20 13.58
CA ILE A 69 -17.03 4.32 12.65
C ILE A 69 -17.62 3.85 11.32
N GLN A 70 -17.22 2.67 10.83
CA GLN A 70 -17.74 2.10 9.58
C GLN A 70 -19.24 1.81 9.64
N ASN A 71 -19.74 1.34 10.79
CA ASN A 71 -21.10 0.83 10.93
C ASN A 71 -22.06 1.83 11.60
N SER A 72 -21.58 3.03 11.96
CA SER A 72 -22.31 4.01 12.77
C SER A 72 -22.83 5.21 11.98
N CYS A 73 -23.98 5.74 12.39
CA CYS A 73 -24.49 7.02 11.92
C CYS A 73 -23.67 8.20 12.48
N LYS A 74 -23.72 9.38 11.83
CA LYS A 74 -22.90 10.55 12.22
C LYS A 74 -23.02 10.96 13.69
N SER A 75 -24.21 10.85 14.29
CA SER A 75 -24.44 11.22 15.69
C SER A 75 -23.78 10.26 16.69
N SER A 76 -23.63 8.97 16.36
CA SER A 76 -22.99 7.98 17.24
C SER A 76 -21.47 7.94 17.08
N MET A 77 -20.93 8.36 15.92
CA MET A 77 -19.49 8.38 15.66
C MET A 77 -18.70 9.20 16.69
N TYR A 78 -19.18 10.39 17.08
CA TYR A 78 -18.47 11.20 18.08
C TYR A 78 -18.34 10.50 19.43
N LYS A 79 -19.38 9.77 19.86
CA LYS A 79 -19.35 8.98 21.09
C LYS A 79 -18.29 7.88 21.00
N HIS A 80 -18.25 7.15 19.89
CA HIS A 80 -17.24 6.09 19.70
C HIS A 80 -15.81 6.63 19.72
N ILE A 81 -15.56 7.83 19.17
CA ILE A 81 -14.25 8.49 19.23
C ILE A 81 -13.89 8.90 20.66
N LEU A 82 -14.86 9.36 21.45
CA LEU A 82 -14.65 9.68 22.86
C LEU A 82 -14.40 8.42 23.71
N ASP A 83 -15.09 7.32 23.41
CA ASP A 83 -14.89 6.05 24.09
C ASP A 83 -13.53 5.43 23.72
N TRP A 84 -13.13 5.55 22.45
CA TRP A 84 -11.78 5.18 21.97
C TRP A 84 -10.68 5.93 22.72
N SER A 85 -10.78 7.27 22.84
CA SER A 85 -9.74 8.04 23.53
C SER A 85 -9.63 7.72 25.03
N LYS A 86 -10.68 7.12 25.61
CA LYS A 86 -10.73 6.64 26.99
C LYS A 86 -10.44 5.14 27.12
N HIS A 87 -10.11 4.45 26.04
CA HIS A 87 -9.89 3.00 25.98
C HIS A 87 -11.09 2.18 26.51
N ARG A 88 -12.31 2.60 26.16
CA ARG A 88 -13.58 1.99 26.63
C ARG A 88 -14.32 1.20 25.56
N LEU A 89 -13.73 1.01 24.37
CA LEU A 89 -14.36 0.17 23.36
C LEU A 89 -14.26 -1.31 23.76
N PRO A 90 -15.26 -2.13 23.39
CA PRO A 90 -15.28 -3.56 23.72
C PRO A 90 -14.08 -4.30 23.12
N ASN A 91 -13.59 -5.33 23.81
CA ASN A 91 -12.50 -6.18 23.34
C ASN A 91 -13.04 -7.60 23.02
N PRO A 92 -13.28 -7.92 21.72
CA PRO A 92 -13.81 -9.22 21.32
C PRO A 92 -12.82 -10.39 21.47
N LEU A 93 -11.56 -10.11 21.85
CA LEU A 93 -10.56 -11.12 22.18
C LEU A 93 -10.70 -11.61 23.64
N LYS A 94 -11.33 -10.82 24.52
CA LYS A 94 -11.49 -11.14 25.95
C LYS A 94 -12.90 -11.61 26.30
N ASP A 95 -13.94 -11.12 25.63
CA ASP A 95 -15.34 -11.46 25.91
C ASP A 95 -15.89 -12.55 24.96
N HIS A 96 -16.36 -13.67 25.53
CA HIS A 96 -16.65 -14.91 24.77
C HIS A 96 -18.13 -15.30 24.67
N ASN A 97 -19.01 -14.73 25.49
CA ASN A 97 -20.34 -15.29 25.74
C ASN A 97 -21.52 -14.53 25.09
N ASP A 98 -21.29 -13.41 24.41
CA ASP A 98 -22.36 -12.61 23.78
C ASP A 98 -22.22 -12.62 22.25
N GLN A 99 -23.34 -12.92 21.56
CA GLN A 99 -23.45 -13.03 20.10
C GLN A 99 -22.94 -11.78 19.36
N ARG A 100 -23.10 -10.58 19.95
CA ARG A 100 -22.57 -9.33 19.38
C ARG A 100 -21.05 -9.34 19.31
N PHE A 101 -20.38 -9.93 20.29
CA PHE A 101 -18.91 -10.07 20.27
C PHE A 101 -18.45 -11.09 19.24
N SER A 102 -19.29 -12.07 18.86
CA SER A 102 -18.98 -12.98 17.75
C SER A 102 -18.89 -12.21 16.43
N GLN A 103 -19.86 -11.35 16.12
CA GLN A 103 -19.84 -10.57 14.88
C GLN A 103 -18.67 -9.58 14.86
N LEU A 104 -18.41 -8.91 15.99
CA LEU A 104 -17.26 -8.01 16.12
C LEU A 104 -15.93 -8.76 15.97
N PHE A 105 -15.84 -9.98 16.49
CA PHE A 105 -14.66 -10.83 16.30
C PHE A 105 -14.44 -11.17 14.82
N ASP A 106 -15.49 -11.56 14.10
CA ASP A 106 -15.38 -11.91 12.67
C ASP A 106 -14.96 -10.68 11.83
N GLN A 107 -15.46 -9.49 12.16
CA GLN A 107 -15.04 -8.22 11.56
C GLN A 107 -13.58 -7.88 11.89
N LEU A 108 -13.15 -8.06 13.14
CA LEU A 108 -11.77 -7.85 13.57
C LEU A 108 -10.81 -8.82 12.85
N ASN A 109 -11.19 -10.09 12.75
CA ASN A 109 -10.44 -11.11 12.04
C ASN A 109 -10.29 -10.77 10.55
N THR A 110 -11.35 -10.24 9.93
CA THR A 110 -11.36 -9.77 8.54
C THR A 110 -10.42 -8.58 8.36
N LEU A 111 -10.55 -7.55 9.21
CA LEU A 111 -9.67 -6.37 9.19
C LEU A 111 -8.20 -6.79 9.34
N HIS A 112 -7.90 -7.64 10.32
CA HIS A 112 -6.55 -8.17 10.52
C HIS A 112 -5.99 -8.87 9.27
N SER A 113 -6.77 -9.74 8.64
CA SER A 113 -6.36 -10.43 7.41
C SER A 113 -6.14 -9.44 6.25
N GLN A 114 -6.97 -8.42 6.13
CA GLN A 114 -6.82 -7.37 5.12
C GLN A 114 -5.55 -6.54 5.34
N LEU A 115 -5.26 -6.15 6.58
CA LEU A 115 -4.03 -5.42 6.90
C LEU A 115 -2.78 -6.23 6.55
N LEU A 116 -2.76 -7.53 6.91
CA LEU A 116 -1.64 -8.40 6.56
C LEU A 116 -1.42 -8.50 5.04
N ILE A 117 -2.49 -8.55 4.24
CA ILE A 117 -2.37 -8.54 2.77
C ILE A 117 -1.63 -7.31 2.26
N PHE A 118 -1.99 -6.14 2.78
CA PHE A 118 -1.36 -4.87 2.40
C PHE A 118 0.08 -4.77 2.91
N ILE A 119 0.34 -5.22 4.14
CA ILE A 119 1.69 -5.24 4.72
C ILE A 119 2.59 -6.15 3.89
N GLU A 120 2.15 -7.36 3.57
CA GLU A 120 2.92 -8.30 2.76
C GLU A 120 3.21 -7.76 1.35
N ASP A 121 2.22 -7.14 0.70
CA ASP A 121 2.42 -6.49 -0.60
C ASP A 121 3.41 -5.32 -0.51
N TYR A 122 3.28 -4.48 0.52
CA TYR A 122 4.19 -3.37 0.74
C TYR A 122 5.63 -3.84 0.99
N VAL A 123 5.82 -4.85 1.85
CA VAL A 123 7.15 -5.45 2.10
C VAL A 123 7.72 -6.02 0.81
N THR A 124 6.92 -6.74 0.01
CA THR A 124 7.34 -7.29 -1.29
C THR A 124 7.90 -6.19 -2.20
N LYS A 125 7.17 -5.08 -2.34
CA LYS A 125 7.56 -3.94 -3.20
C LYS A 125 8.77 -3.19 -2.63
N ALA A 126 8.78 -2.95 -1.33
CA ALA A 126 9.83 -2.20 -0.64
C ALA A 126 11.19 -2.93 -0.67
N THR A 127 11.17 -4.25 -0.63
CA THR A 127 12.36 -5.10 -0.61
C THR A 127 12.78 -5.59 -2.00
N SER A 128 12.06 -5.19 -3.05
CA SER A 128 12.39 -5.52 -4.44
C SER A 128 13.76 -4.99 -4.89
N SER A 129 14.44 -5.73 -5.76
CA SER A 129 15.62 -5.25 -6.50
C SER A 129 15.29 -4.06 -7.40
N TYR A 130 14.06 -3.99 -7.92
CA TYR A 130 13.60 -2.93 -8.80
C TYR A 130 12.20 -2.44 -8.36
N PRO A 131 12.10 -1.57 -7.33
CA PRO A 131 10.81 -1.11 -6.83
C PRO A 131 9.90 -0.47 -7.87
N PRO A 132 10.36 0.40 -8.80
CA PRO A 132 9.46 1.04 -9.76
C PRO A 132 8.59 0.07 -10.57
N ARG A 133 9.09 -1.15 -10.85
CA ARG A 133 8.32 -2.22 -11.51
C ARG A 133 7.31 -2.84 -10.55
N ASP A 134 7.77 -3.28 -9.39
CA ASP A 134 6.90 -4.02 -8.47
C ASP A 134 5.81 -3.12 -7.89
N TYR A 135 6.08 -1.82 -7.74
CA TYR A 135 5.08 -0.81 -7.36
C TYR A 135 4.00 -0.56 -8.43
N LEU A 136 4.18 -0.97 -9.69
CA LEU A 136 3.13 -0.99 -10.71
C LEU A 136 2.19 -2.20 -10.57
N CYS A 137 2.54 -3.17 -9.73
CA CYS A 137 1.73 -4.35 -9.47
C CYS A 137 0.69 -4.09 -8.36
N LEU A 138 -0.43 -4.81 -8.41
CA LEU A 138 -1.51 -4.74 -7.43
C LEU A 138 -1.55 -6.02 -6.58
N PRO A 139 -1.90 -5.93 -5.29
CA PRO A 139 -2.08 -7.11 -4.46
C PRO A 139 -3.31 -7.91 -4.92
N GLN A 140 -3.18 -9.23 -4.93
CA GLN A 140 -4.35 -10.10 -5.05
C GLN A 140 -5.18 -10.03 -3.74
N THR A 141 -6.43 -9.59 -3.84
CA THR A 141 -7.35 -9.37 -2.71
C THR A 141 -8.06 -10.64 -2.25
N LEU A 142 -8.64 -10.55 -1.05
CA LEU A 142 -9.43 -11.61 -0.39
C LEU A 142 -10.65 -12.08 -1.19
N GLU A 143 -11.20 -11.22 -2.06
CA GLU A 143 -12.39 -11.53 -2.89
C GLU A 143 -12.04 -12.30 -4.18
N SER A 144 -10.75 -12.45 -4.50
CA SER A 144 -10.36 -13.26 -5.66
C SER A 144 -10.73 -14.72 -5.37
N LYS A 145 -11.49 -15.35 -6.28
CA LYS A 145 -11.98 -16.74 -6.20
C LYS A 145 -10.87 -17.82 -6.15
N ILE A 146 -9.61 -17.43 -5.98
CA ILE A 146 -8.43 -18.29 -6.02
C ILE A 146 -8.02 -18.64 -4.59
N PRO A 147 -7.84 -19.93 -4.24
CA PRO A 147 -7.44 -20.33 -2.91
C PRO A 147 -6.10 -19.68 -2.48
N MET A 148 -6.09 -19.24 -1.22
CA MET A 148 -5.10 -18.39 -0.53
C MET A 148 -3.68 -18.98 -0.38
N THR A 149 -3.35 -20.03 -1.12
CA THR A 149 -2.16 -20.85 -0.85
C THR A 149 -0.86 -20.16 -1.25
N GLU A 150 -0.89 -19.32 -2.28
CA GLU A 150 0.25 -18.51 -2.71
C GLU A 150 -0.25 -17.14 -3.15
N GLY A 151 -0.06 -16.12 -2.30
CA GLY A 151 -0.37 -14.75 -2.68
C GLY A 151 0.67 -14.23 -3.66
N TYR A 152 0.25 -13.60 -4.75
CA TYR A 152 1.14 -12.92 -5.69
C TYR A 152 0.82 -11.42 -5.75
N ILE A 153 1.79 -10.62 -6.20
CA ILE A 153 1.54 -9.30 -6.77
C ILE A 153 1.28 -9.46 -8.27
N MET A 154 0.32 -8.70 -8.79
CA MET A 154 -0.30 -8.94 -10.09
C MET A 154 -0.20 -7.73 -11.00
N ILE A 155 -0.08 -7.95 -12.30
CA ILE A 155 -0.26 -6.91 -13.32
C ILE A 155 -1.14 -7.44 -14.44
N ASN A 156 -2.21 -6.73 -14.79
CA ASN A 156 -3.13 -7.15 -15.84
C ASN A 156 -3.59 -8.63 -15.72
N GLY A 157 -3.76 -9.12 -14.48
CA GLY A 157 -4.09 -10.52 -14.17
C GLY A 157 -2.93 -11.52 -14.21
N GLN A 158 -1.73 -11.12 -14.59
CA GLN A 158 -0.54 -11.97 -14.61
C GLN A 158 0.18 -11.95 -13.26
N LYS A 159 0.61 -13.13 -12.80
CA LYS A 159 1.42 -13.29 -11.58
C LYS A 159 2.84 -12.81 -11.82
N ILE A 160 3.34 -11.93 -10.98
CA ILE A 160 4.67 -11.33 -11.14
C ILE A 160 5.67 -11.82 -10.11
N THR A 161 5.43 -11.54 -8.83
CA THR A 161 6.32 -11.93 -7.73
C THR A 161 5.48 -12.55 -6.63
N ALA A 162 5.96 -13.65 -6.05
CA ALA A 162 5.35 -14.23 -4.86
C ALA A 162 5.38 -13.19 -3.73
N ARG A 163 4.23 -12.98 -3.10
CA ARG A 163 4.09 -12.02 -2.02
C ARG A 163 4.82 -12.52 -0.79
N PHE A 164 5.48 -11.59 -0.11
CA PHE A 164 6.16 -11.83 1.16
C PHE A 164 5.22 -12.52 2.16
N ASN A 165 5.78 -13.39 3.02
CA ASN A 165 5.05 -14.01 4.12
C ASN A 165 5.36 -13.27 5.41
N ALA A 166 4.35 -12.67 6.03
CA ALA A 166 4.51 -11.88 7.25
C ALA A 166 5.21 -12.65 8.39
N SER A 167 5.16 -13.99 8.42
CA SER A 167 5.89 -14.81 9.39
C SER A 167 7.41 -14.63 9.37
N ASN A 168 7.95 -14.06 8.30
CA ASN A 168 9.39 -13.80 8.15
C ASN A 168 9.80 -12.41 8.70
N LEU A 169 8.85 -11.61 9.17
CA LEU A 169 9.11 -10.38 9.94
C LEU A 169 9.39 -10.73 11.40
N LYS A 170 10.16 -9.88 12.08
CA LYS A 170 10.27 -9.92 13.54
C LYS A 170 8.97 -9.39 14.16
N ASP A 171 8.63 -9.85 15.37
CA ASP A 171 7.43 -9.41 16.10
C ASP A 171 7.37 -7.87 16.22
N THR A 172 8.52 -7.21 16.45
CA THR A 172 8.67 -5.75 16.48
C THR A 172 8.36 -5.05 15.16
N GLU A 173 8.69 -5.68 14.03
CA GLU A 173 8.43 -5.17 12.68
C GLU A 173 6.94 -5.32 12.33
N VAL A 174 6.35 -6.49 12.60
CA VAL A 174 4.90 -6.75 12.43
C VAL A 174 4.09 -5.73 13.22
N HIS A 175 4.45 -5.53 14.49
CA HIS A 175 3.78 -4.57 15.36
C HIS A 175 3.83 -3.14 14.79
N ARG A 176 5.00 -2.67 14.36
CA ARG A 176 5.13 -1.31 13.78
C ARG A 176 4.31 -1.15 12.50
N PHE A 177 4.25 -2.16 11.64
CA PHE A 177 3.39 -2.15 10.47
C PHE A 177 1.90 -2.07 10.85
N LEU A 178 1.41 -2.99 11.67
CA LEU A 178 -0.01 -3.04 12.05
C LEU A 178 -0.45 -1.74 12.73
N LYS A 179 0.40 -1.17 13.60
CA LYS A 179 0.11 0.11 14.28
C LYS A 179 -0.08 1.22 13.26
N ALA A 180 0.86 1.37 12.34
CA ALA A 180 0.83 2.44 11.36
C ALA A 180 -0.38 2.32 10.42
N PHE A 181 -0.72 1.10 9.98
CA PHE A 181 -1.88 0.86 9.13
C PHE A 181 -3.20 1.15 9.86
N LEU A 182 -3.35 0.74 11.13
CA LEU A 182 -4.52 1.05 11.95
C LEU A 182 -4.67 2.55 12.16
N LEU A 183 -3.60 3.24 12.58
CA LEU A 183 -3.62 4.69 12.81
C LEU A 183 -3.92 5.47 11.52
N TYR A 184 -3.33 5.04 10.41
CA TYR A 184 -3.62 5.60 9.09
C TYR A 184 -5.11 5.50 8.75
N GLU A 185 -5.66 4.28 8.81
CA GLU A 185 -7.06 4.02 8.45
C GLU A 185 -8.03 4.77 9.37
N LEU A 186 -7.78 4.74 10.69
CA LEU A 186 -8.59 5.44 11.66
C LEU A 186 -8.61 6.95 11.39
N ASN A 187 -7.45 7.55 11.13
CA ASN A 187 -7.34 8.98 10.84
C ASN A 187 -8.05 9.35 9.53
N CYS A 188 -7.93 8.54 8.48
CA CYS A 188 -8.66 8.73 7.22
C CYS A 188 -10.16 8.70 7.44
N ARG A 189 -10.67 7.72 8.19
CA ARG A 189 -12.11 7.60 8.49
C ARG A 189 -12.64 8.76 9.32
N VAL A 190 -11.91 9.18 10.33
CA VAL A 190 -12.35 10.33 11.14
C VAL A 190 -12.38 11.60 10.32
N LYS A 191 -11.31 11.87 9.55
CA LYS A 191 -11.26 13.05 8.67
C LYS A 191 -12.39 13.07 7.67
N THR A 192 -12.75 11.93 7.08
CA THR A 192 -13.80 11.86 6.06
C THR A 192 -15.21 11.89 6.65
N SER A 193 -15.44 11.19 7.75
CA SER A 193 -16.77 11.08 8.36
C SER A 193 -17.16 12.27 9.23
N LEU A 194 -16.18 12.94 9.86
CA LEU A 194 -16.41 14.04 10.80
C LEU A 194 -15.94 15.42 10.28
N ALA A 195 -15.55 15.53 9.01
CA ALA A 195 -15.07 16.77 8.37
C ALA A 195 -15.94 18.02 8.68
N ALA A 196 -17.27 17.85 8.74
CA ALA A 196 -18.21 18.95 8.94
C ALA A 196 -18.35 19.40 10.41
N THR A 197 -17.96 18.58 11.39
CA THR A 197 -18.19 18.89 12.82
C THR A 197 -17.23 19.97 13.32
N GLN A 198 -17.71 20.95 14.10
CA GLN A 198 -16.89 22.02 14.71
C GLN A 198 -16.31 21.60 16.08
N SER A 199 -16.60 20.39 16.55
CA SER A 199 -16.19 19.90 17.86
C SER A 199 -14.69 19.60 17.89
N ARG A 200 -14.03 19.95 19.01
CA ARG A 200 -12.64 19.54 19.27
C ARG A 200 -12.60 18.03 19.45
N LEU A 201 -12.02 17.33 18.49
CA LEU A 201 -11.81 15.89 18.58
C LEU A 201 -10.65 15.60 19.55
N PRO A 202 -10.73 14.49 20.32
CA PRO A 202 -9.60 14.06 21.13
C PRO A 202 -8.39 13.80 20.22
N GLN A 203 -7.21 14.22 20.69
CA GLN A 203 -5.96 14.03 19.98
C GLN A 203 -5.16 12.91 20.63
N ARG A 204 -4.55 12.07 19.80
CA ARG A 204 -3.50 11.14 20.19
C ARG A 204 -2.17 11.71 19.75
N GLU A 205 -1.28 11.86 20.72
CA GLU A 205 0.10 12.24 20.47
C GLU A 205 0.86 11.06 19.85
N LEU A 206 1.64 11.37 18.83
CA LEU A 206 2.51 10.43 18.14
C LEU A 206 3.94 10.93 18.23
N ASP A 207 4.85 9.98 18.39
CA ASP A 207 6.26 10.28 18.22
C ASP A 207 6.62 10.50 16.74
N THR A 208 7.83 10.99 16.49
CA THR A 208 8.30 11.30 15.13
C THR A 208 8.42 10.07 14.23
N ALA A 209 8.73 8.89 14.78
CA ALA A 209 8.86 7.65 14.04
C ALA A 209 7.50 7.06 13.67
N GLU A 210 6.52 7.08 14.57
CA GLU A 210 5.13 6.72 14.34
C GLU A 210 4.52 7.61 13.26
N HIS A 211 4.76 8.92 13.36
CA HIS A 211 4.29 9.87 12.36
C HIS A 211 4.88 9.59 10.97
N GLU A 212 6.17 9.28 10.88
CA GLU A 212 6.80 8.90 9.61
C GLU A 212 6.32 7.52 9.11
N ALA A 213 6.07 6.56 10.00
CA ALA A 213 5.49 5.25 9.65
C ALA A 213 4.11 5.41 8.99
N ILE A 214 3.27 6.31 9.51
CA ILE A 214 1.97 6.64 8.90
C ILE A 214 2.16 7.27 7.51
N LYS A 215 3.16 8.16 7.34
CA LYS A 215 3.49 8.71 6.01
C LYS A 215 3.96 7.63 5.04
N CYS A 216 4.71 6.65 5.53
CA CYS A 216 5.10 5.48 4.73
C CYS A 216 3.87 4.70 4.24
N VAL A 217 2.90 4.43 5.12
CA VAL A 217 1.61 3.80 4.72
C VAL A 217 0.87 4.65 3.71
N ASN A 218 0.77 5.96 3.91
CA ASN A 218 0.13 6.86 2.95
C ASN A 218 0.81 6.80 1.58
N THR A 219 2.15 6.84 1.53
CA THR A 219 2.91 6.70 0.28
C THR A 219 2.65 5.37 -0.40
N TYR A 220 2.57 4.28 0.37
CA TYR A 220 2.20 2.96 -0.15
C TYR A 220 0.78 2.96 -0.72
N VAL A 221 -0.22 3.50 -0.02
CA VAL A 221 -1.59 3.58 -0.52
C VAL A 221 -1.69 4.43 -1.78
N CYS A 222 -1.01 5.59 -1.83
CA CYS A 222 -0.90 6.39 -3.05
C CYS A 222 -0.32 5.58 -4.23
N SER A 223 0.67 4.72 -3.96
CA SER A 223 1.28 3.88 -4.99
C SER A 223 0.33 2.79 -5.54
N LEU A 224 -0.64 2.33 -4.74
CA LEU A 224 -1.67 1.40 -5.23
C LEU A 224 -2.63 2.08 -6.21
N TYR A 225 -3.07 3.30 -5.90
CA TYR A 225 -3.83 4.10 -6.86
C TYR A 225 -3.02 4.39 -8.13
N CYS A 226 -1.72 4.70 -7.98
CA CYS A 226 -0.81 4.84 -9.11
C CYS A 226 -0.78 3.57 -9.98
N ALA A 227 -0.67 2.39 -9.38
CA ALA A 227 -0.68 1.12 -10.11
C ALA A 227 -2.00 0.89 -10.85
N MET A 228 -3.14 1.23 -10.24
CA MET A 228 -4.45 1.21 -10.93
C MET A 228 -4.46 2.15 -12.14
N PHE A 229 -4.00 3.39 -11.96
CA PHE A 229 -3.94 4.37 -13.05
C PHE A 229 -3.04 3.90 -14.19
N ALA A 230 -1.87 3.34 -13.86
CA ALA A 230 -0.94 2.79 -14.82
C ALA A 230 -1.54 1.64 -15.63
N GLN A 231 -2.20 0.67 -14.96
CA GLN A 231 -2.78 -0.51 -15.60
C GLN A 231 -4.10 -0.23 -16.36
N CYS A 232 -4.85 0.81 -15.97
CA CYS A 232 -5.98 1.36 -16.74
C CYS A 232 -5.52 2.24 -17.92
N GLY A 233 -4.28 2.71 -17.87
CA GLY A 233 -3.61 3.45 -18.93
C GLY A 233 -2.78 2.55 -19.86
N ASN A 234 -1.79 3.14 -20.50
CA ASN A 234 -0.87 2.46 -21.41
C ASN A 234 0.54 2.33 -20.81
N ALA A 235 0.65 2.12 -19.50
CA ALA A 235 1.95 2.09 -18.82
C ALA A 235 2.78 0.87 -19.26
N TRP A 236 4.04 1.13 -19.60
CA TRP A 236 5.06 0.13 -19.86
C TRP A 236 5.53 -0.53 -18.56
N LEU A 237 5.74 -1.84 -18.59
CA LEU A 237 6.33 -2.58 -17.48
C LEU A 237 7.79 -2.93 -17.82
N PRO A 238 8.77 -2.47 -17.02
CA PRO A 238 10.16 -2.87 -17.22
C PRO A 238 10.38 -4.35 -16.93
N ASP A 239 11.23 -5.00 -17.73
CA ASP A 239 11.68 -6.36 -17.47
C ASP A 239 12.53 -6.44 -16.19
N ALA A 240 12.40 -7.55 -15.47
CA ALA A 240 13.08 -7.75 -14.19
C ALA A 240 14.61 -7.92 -14.33
N SER A 241 15.09 -8.34 -15.49
CA SER A 241 16.50 -8.63 -15.79
C SER A 241 17.29 -7.41 -16.29
N THR A 242 16.63 -6.36 -16.81
CA THR A 242 17.26 -5.23 -17.52
C THR A 242 17.47 -4.00 -16.62
N SER A 243 17.94 -4.19 -15.39
CA SER A 243 18.07 -3.11 -14.38
C SER A 243 18.89 -1.88 -14.81
N LEU A 244 19.63 -1.94 -15.92
CA LEU A 244 20.43 -0.86 -16.51
C LEU A 244 19.98 -0.41 -17.92
N GLN A 245 19.01 -1.08 -18.54
CA GLN A 245 18.52 -0.79 -19.90
C GLN A 245 16.99 -0.65 -19.95
N THR A 246 16.36 -0.22 -18.86
CA THR A 246 14.91 -0.04 -18.84
C THR A 246 14.42 1.14 -19.69
N GLY A 247 15.31 1.96 -20.25
CA GLY A 247 14.92 3.18 -20.98
C GLY A 247 14.31 4.27 -20.10
N LEU A 248 13.94 4.01 -18.84
CA LEU A 248 13.41 5.02 -17.91
C LEU A 248 14.48 6.04 -17.52
N LEU A 249 14.04 7.28 -17.32
CA LEU A 249 14.89 8.38 -16.86
C LEU A 249 14.78 8.55 -15.35
N PHE A 250 15.76 9.23 -14.77
CA PHE A 250 15.76 9.55 -13.37
C PHE A 250 14.67 10.61 -13.15
N PRO A 251 13.92 10.52 -12.05
CA PRO A 251 14.03 9.56 -10.95
C PRO A 251 13.15 8.29 -11.05
N ASP A 252 12.51 8.02 -12.19
CA ASP A 252 11.62 6.85 -12.41
C ASP A 252 12.34 5.51 -12.30
N THR A 253 13.67 5.52 -12.36
CA THR A 253 14.53 4.36 -12.11
C THR A 253 14.66 4.01 -10.63
N PHE A 254 14.30 4.89 -9.69
CA PHE A 254 14.44 4.67 -8.24
C PHE A 254 13.11 4.63 -7.49
N PHE A 255 12.12 5.40 -7.95
CA PHE A 255 10.83 5.50 -7.28
C PHE A 255 9.72 5.67 -8.30
N ILE A 256 8.51 5.23 -7.94
CA ILE A 256 7.32 5.55 -8.72
C ILE A 256 6.73 6.87 -8.23
N ASN A 257 6.48 7.84 -9.12
CA ASN A 257 5.73 9.04 -8.74
C ASN A 257 4.26 8.88 -9.13
N PRO A 258 3.34 8.72 -8.16
CA PRO A 258 1.92 8.58 -8.43
C PRO A 258 1.28 9.70 -9.26
N GLU A 259 1.75 10.94 -9.08
CA GLU A 259 1.19 12.12 -9.75
C GLU A 259 1.23 11.98 -11.28
N ILE A 260 2.29 11.34 -11.78
CA ILE A 260 2.57 11.30 -13.21
C ILE A 260 1.67 10.28 -13.92
N TYR A 261 1.27 9.20 -13.25
CA TYR A 261 0.33 8.23 -13.81
C TYR A 261 -1.13 8.70 -13.69
N ALA A 262 -1.42 9.52 -12.67
CA ALA A 262 -2.75 10.11 -12.50
C ALA A 262 -3.10 11.10 -13.63
N SER A 263 -2.13 11.89 -14.12
CA SER A 263 -2.34 12.82 -15.23
C SER A 263 -2.59 12.11 -16.57
N GLU A 264 -1.94 10.96 -16.79
CA GLU A 264 -2.06 10.11 -17.98
C GLU A 264 -3.42 9.39 -18.09
N MET A 265 -4.14 9.24 -16.98
CA MET A 265 -5.52 8.73 -16.97
C MET A 265 -6.52 9.66 -17.68
N GLY A 266 -6.06 10.76 -18.26
CA GLY A 266 -6.83 11.76 -18.98
C GLY A 266 -7.42 12.73 -17.98
N GLN A 267 -6.80 13.92 -17.91
CA GLN A 267 -7.22 15.14 -17.23
C GLN A 267 -8.42 14.92 -16.29
N LEU A 268 -8.12 14.55 -15.04
CA LEU A 268 -9.01 14.80 -13.90
C LEU A 268 -9.09 16.33 -13.63
N GLU A 269 -9.24 17.10 -14.70
CA GLU A 269 -9.33 18.56 -14.69
C GLU A 269 -10.78 18.94 -14.37
N ARG A 270 -10.93 19.86 -13.42
CA ARG A 270 -12.21 20.53 -13.23
C ARG A 270 -12.37 21.56 -14.34
N VAL A 271 -13.50 21.48 -15.04
CA VAL A 271 -14.10 22.65 -15.67
C VAL A 271 -15.08 23.24 -14.65
N ARG A 272 -14.67 24.30 -13.95
CA ARG A 272 -15.60 25.10 -13.13
C ARG A 272 -15.84 26.41 -13.88
N ALA A 273 -17.07 26.63 -14.32
CA ALA A 273 -17.48 27.87 -15.01
C ALA A 273 -16.56 28.29 -16.19
N GLY A 274 -16.13 27.33 -17.03
CA GLY A 274 -15.34 27.60 -18.23
C GLY A 274 -13.83 27.76 -18.02
N TYR A 275 -13.32 27.65 -16.78
CA TYR A 275 -11.88 27.69 -16.50
C TYR A 275 -11.36 26.30 -16.07
N VAL A 276 -10.25 25.88 -16.69
CA VAL A 276 -9.46 24.73 -16.26
C VAL A 276 -8.69 25.14 -15.01
N ILE A 277 -9.12 24.65 -13.85
CA ILE A 277 -8.35 24.82 -12.62
C ILE A 277 -7.25 23.76 -12.64
N LYS A 278 -6.00 24.18 -12.89
CA LYS A 278 -4.82 23.36 -12.58
C LYS A 278 -4.74 23.26 -11.06
N ASP A 279 -5.16 22.13 -10.53
CA ASP A 279 -5.21 21.90 -9.10
C ASP A 279 -3.80 21.71 -8.54
N GLU A 280 -3.42 22.53 -7.55
CA GLU A 280 -2.17 22.36 -6.80
C GLU A 280 -2.22 21.13 -5.87
N ASN A 281 -3.40 20.52 -5.70
CA ASN A 281 -3.58 19.32 -4.89
C ASN A 281 -3.35 18.05 -5.72
N LYS A 282 -2.35 17.26 -5.30
CA LYS A 282 -1.96 15.98 -5.90
C LYS A 282 -3.15 15.00 -5.96
N VAL A 283 -3.39 14.44 -7.15
CA VAL A 283 -4.57 13.61 -7.45
C VAL A 283 -4.57 12.30 -6.66
N GLU A 284 -3.44 11.63 -6.47
CA GLU A 284 -3.34 10.41 -5.68
C GLU A 284 -3.49 10.67 -4.18
N GLY A 285 -2.95 11.79 -3.68
CA GLY A 285 -3.11 12.21 -2.29
C GLY A 285 -4.59 12.47 -2.00
N SER A 286 -5.32 12.84 -3.05
CA SER A 286 -6.75 12.98 -3.04
C SER A 286 -7.53 11.67 -2.96
N PHE A 287 -7.00 10.52 -3.37
CA PHE A 287 -7.67 9.22 -3.16
C PHE A 287 -7.24 8.56 -1.85
N ALA A 288 -5.94 8.55 -1.56
CA ALA A 288 -5.39 7.92 -0.36
C ALA A 288 -6.00 8.48 0.94
N ARG A 289 -6.37 9.76 0.98
CA ARG A 289 -7.02 10.38 2.16
C ARG A 289 -8.31 9.72 2.60
N PHE A 290 -8.94 8.88 1.78
CA PHE A 290 -10.17 8.18 2.10
C PHE A 290 -9.98 6.79 2.70
N GLY A 291 -8.74 6.38 2.92
CA GLY A 291 -8.40 5.13 3.60
C GLY A 291 -8.52 3.90 2.71
N LEU A 292 -8.47 2.74 3.34
CA LEU A 292 -8.42 1.43 2.71
C LEU A 292 -9.79 0.96 2.19
N GLY A 293 -10.90 1.51 2.69
CA GLY A 293 -12.25 1.12 2.27
C GLY A 293 -12.48 1.25 0.75
N PRO A 294 -12.42 2.47 0.18
CA PRO A 294 -12.55 2.66 -1.27
C PRO A 294 -11.44 1.96 -2.07
N LEU A 295 -10.24 1.85 -1.51
CA LEU A 295 -9.14 1.11 -2.14
C LEU A 295 -9.51 -0.36 -2.35
N ILE A 296 -10.08 -1.03 -1.35
CA ILE A 296 -10.54 -2.43 -1.43
C ILE A 296 -11.65 -2.57 -2.49
N GLU A 297 -12.61 -1.64 -2.53
CA GLU A 297 -13.66 -1.60 -3.58
C GLU A 297 -13.05 -1.55 -4.99
N PHE A 298 -12.00 -0.76 -5.19
CA PHE A 298 -11.38 -0.65 -6.52
C PHE A 298 -10.52 -1.86 -6.86
N LEU A 299 -9.84 -2.46 -5.87
CA LEU A 299 -9.03 -3.66 -6.05
C LEU A 299 -9.85 -4.92 -6.34
N SER A 300 -11.18 -4.91 -6.20
CA SER A 300 -12.04 -6.05 -6.56
C SER A 300 -12.30 -6.17 -8.06
N HIS A 301 -11.97 -5.14 -8.86
CA HIS A 301 -12.12 -5.17 -10.32
C HIS A 301 -11.06 -6.09 -10.95
N ASP A 302 -11.46 -6.88 -11.95
CA ASP A 302 -10.53 -7.75 -12.65
C ASP A 302 -9.68 -6.97 -13.65
N MET A 303 -8.40 -6.75 -13.30
CA MET A 303 -7.46 -6.06 -14.16
C MET A 303 -7.04 -6.88 -15.40
N SER A 304 -7.52 -8.10 -15.59
CA SER A 304 -7.34 -8.86 -16.84
C SER A 304 -8.47 -8.60 -17.85
N ASP A 305 -9.69 -8.25 -17.39
CA ASP A 305 -10.82 -7.95 -18.27
C ASP A 305 -10.82 -6.47 -18.67
N VAL A 306 -10.78 -6.21 -19.98
CA VAL A 306 -10.79 -4.87 -20.56
C VAL A 306 -12.04 -4.08 -20.14
N ARG A 307 -13.20 -4.73 -19.99
CA ARG A 307 -14.45 -4.10 -19.56
C ARG A 307 -14.38 -3.68 -18.10
N ASP A 308 -13.83 -4.52 -17.23
CA ASP A 308 -13.64 -4.20 -15.82
C ASP A 308 -12.63 -3.06 -15.63
N LYS A 309 -11.55 -3.04 -16.42
CA LYS A 309 -10.63 -1.88 -16.46
C LYS A 309 -11.34 -0.58 -16.85
N GLN A 310 -12.21 -0.63 -17.86
CA GLN A 310 -12.98 0.55 -18.28
C GLN A 310 -13.99 0.98 -17.22
N ALA A 311 -14.65 0.02 -16.56
CA ALA A 311 -15.56 0.26 -15.45
C ALA A 311 -14.83 0.91 -14.27
N LEU A 312 -13.68 0.36 -13.87
CA LEU A 312 -12.81 0.92 -12.83
C LEU A 312 -12.38 2.34 -13.18
N ARG A 313 -11.92 2.57 -14.42
CA ARG A 313 -11.52 3.89 -14.90
C ARG A 313 -12.65 4.91 -14.80
N LYS A 314 -13.87 4.53 -15.20
CA LYS A 314 -15.06 5.38 -15.06
C LYS A 314 -15.38 5.64 -13.60
N ARG A 315 -15.33 4.60 -12.76
CA ARG A 315 -15.61 4.67 -11.32
C ARG A 315 -14.65 5.62 -10.61
N LEU A 316 -13.34 5.47 -10.82
CA LEU A 316 -12.31 6.35 -10.26
C LEU A 316 -12.55 7.82 -10.61
N ARG A 317 -12.89 8.11 -11.88
CA ARG A 317 -13.21 9.48 -12.34
C ARG A 317 -14.45 10.05 -11.66
N THR A 318 -15.55 9.30 -11.65
CA THR A 318 -16.80 9.74 -11.00
C THR A 318 -16.59 9.98 -9.52
N TRP A 319 -15.85 9.09 -8.87
CA TRP A 319 -15.55 9.16 -7.45
C TRP A 319 -14.73 10.41 -7.09
N TYR A 320 -13.70 10.72 -7.89
CA TYR A 320 -12.89 11.93 -7.72
C TYR A 320 -13.74 13.20 -7.75
N ILE A 321 -14.61 13.33 -8.76
CA ILE A 321 -15.49 14.51 -8.93
C ILE A 321 -16.44 14.66 -7.73
N GLN A 322 -17.05 13.57 -7.28
CA GLN A 322 -18.03 13.60 -6.18
C GLN A 322 -17.45 13.98 -4.83
N LYS A 323 -16.17 13.67 -4.58
CA LYS A 323 -15.55 13.77 -3.25
C LYS A 323 -14.57 14.94 -3.11
N TYR A 324 -14.31 15.67 -4.18
CA TYR A 324 -13.40 16.83 -4.18
C TYR A 324 -13.96 18.04 -3.39
N GLU A 325 -15.27 18.14 -3.16
CA GLU A 325 -15.90 19.35 -2.58
C GLU A 325 -15.88 19.48 -1.05
N TYR A 326 -15.24 18.58 -0.30
CA TYR A 326 -15.25 18.63 1.16
C TYR A 326 -14.00 19.30 1.74
N PRO A 327 -14.09 20.53 2.29
CA PRO A 327 -12.98 21.16 3.00
C PRO A 327 -12.66 20.41 4.30
N TYR A 328 -11.39 20.16 4.55
CA TYR A 328 -10.90 19.30 5.63
C TYR A 328 -10.67 20.06 6.94
N LYS A 329 -10.90 19.36 8.06
CA LYS A 329 -10.54 19.79 9.42
C LYS A 329 -9.48 18.86 10.01
N SER A 330 -8.92 19.28 11.14
CA SER A 330 -7.91 18.57 11.94
C SER A 330 -8.28 17.10 12.17
N GLY A 331 -7.29 16.21 12.00
CA GLY A 331 -7.42 14.79 12.34
C GLY A 331 -7.41 14.56 13.85
N ILE A 332 -7.27 13.30 14.24
CA ILE A 332 -7.15 12.88 15.66
C ILE A 332 -5.71 12.62 16.07
N LEU A 333 -4.75 12.83 15.17
CA LEU A 333 -3.34 12.52 15.35
C LEU A 333 -2.53 13.82 15.35
N CYS A 334 -1.76 14.04 16.40
CA CYS A 334 -0.83 15.16 16.55
C CYS A 334 0.60 14.63 16.72
N SER A 335 1.55 15.25 16.01
CA SER A 335 2.97 14.92 16.17
C SER A 335 3.54 15.73 17.34
N THR A 336 4.31 15.10 18.21
CA THR A 336 5.15 15.79 19.21
C THR A 336 6.63 15.64 18.86
N GLU A 337 7.44 16.66 19.15
CA GLU A 337 8.90 16.60 19.01
C GLU A 337 9.50 15.84 20.20
N SER A 338 9.21 14.55 20.31
CA SER A 338 9.75 13.68 21.37
C SER A 338 10.81 12.70 20.82
N VAL A 339 11.79 12.38 21.66
CA VAL A 339 12.89 11.44 21.36
C VAL A 339 12.36 10.01 21.38
N THR A 340 12.65 9.26 20.32
CA THR A 340 12.01 7.98 19.97
C THR A 340 12.66 6.78 20.65
N SER A 341 12.08 6.29 21.76
CA SER A 341 12.52 5.01 22.36
C SER A 341 12.05 3.76 21.58
N ARG A 342 11.07 3.90 20.69
CA ARG A 342 10.42 2.79 19.95
C ARG A 342 10.65 2.83 18.43
N ALA A 343 11.51 3.71 17.94
CA ALA A 343 11.83 3.79 16.52
C ALA A 343 12.56 2.53 16.02
N SER A 344 12.37 2.22 14.74
CA SER A 344 13.28 1.32 14.01
C SER A 344 14.73 1.80 14.14
N PRO A 345 15.70 0.90 14.38
CA PRO A 345 17.11 1.21 14.24
C PRO A 345 17.50 1.80 12.87
N ILE A 346 16.91 1.31 11.77
CA ILE A 346 17.12 1.88 10.43
C ILE A 346 16.62 3.31 10.35
N TYR A 347 15.42 3.58 10.87
CA TYR A 347 14.88 4.95 10.91
C TYR A 347 15.78 5.88 11.72
N SER A 348 16.19 5.46 12.92
CA SER A 348 17.07 6.25 13.78
C SER A 348 18.40 6.56 13.10
N GLN A 349 18.95 5.59 12.36
CA GLN A 349 20.18 5.78 11.58
C GLN A 349 19.99 6.81 10.45
N LEU A 350 18.95 6.62 9.64
CA LEU A 350 18.81 7.33 8.38
C LEU A 350 18.09 8.68 8.51
N SER A 351 17.28 8.90 9.56
CA SER A 351 16.44 10.10 9.69
C SER A 351 17.24 11.40 9.66
N SER A 352 18.43 11.40 10.27
CA SER A 352 19.36 12.54 10.27
C SER A 352 19.99 12.82 8.89
N GLU A 353 20.05 11.82 8.01
CA GLU A 353 20.70 11.91 6.69
C GLU A 353 19.75 12.43 5.59
N VAL A 354 18.46 12.60 5.91
CA VAL A 354 17.44 12.90 4.91
C VAL A 354 17.29 14.40 4.66
N GLY A 355 17.84 14.85 3.53
CA GLY A 355 17.94 16.26 3.17
C GLY A 355 16.87 16.77 2.18
N ILE A 356 16.38 15.94 1.25
CA ILE A 356 15.37 16.34 0.25
C ILE A 356 14.12 15.45 0.24
N GLU A 357 13.04 16.00 -0.30
CA GLU A 357 11.76 15.30 -0.41
C GLU A 357 11.83 14.04 -1.29
N LEU A 358 12.61 14.06 -2.37
CA LEU A 358 12.82 12.88 -3.21
C LEU A 358 13.43 11.70 -2.41
N GLN A 359 14.41 11.99 -1.56
CA GLN A 359 15.05 11.00 -0.70
C GLN A 359 14.03 10.41 0.29
N ARG A 360 13.20 11.27 0.92
CA ARG A 360 12.08 10.82 1.79
C ARG A 360 11.14 9.88 1.05
N ASN A 361 10.72 10.25 -0.16
CA ASN A 361 9.78 9.45 -0.94
C ASN A 361 10.36 8.09 -1.33
N ILE A 362 11.64 8.03 -1.71
CA ILE A 362 12.35 6.76 -1.94
C ILE A 362 12.37 5.94 -0.65
N TYR A 363 12.71 6.55 0.49
CA TYR A 363 12.84 5.84 1.77
C TYR A 363 11.49 5.32 2.28
N ARG A 364 10.42 6.09 2.08
CA ARG A 364 9.03 5.66 2.31
C ARG A 364 8.65 4.50 1.40
N GLN A 365 8.95 4.53 0.10
CA GLN A 365 8.75 3.35 -0.77
C GLN A 365 9.64 2.16 -0.39
N ARG A 366 10.71 2.39 0.36
CA ARG A 366 11.52 1.31 0.94
C ARG A 366 11.02 0.84 2.29
N ALA A 367 9.94 1.38 2.85
CA ALA A 367 9.40 0.98 4.16
C ALA A 367 10.44 1.05 5.30
N TRP A 368 11.37 2.01 5.20
CA TRP A 368 12.51 2.16 6.12
C TRP A 368 12.13 2.30 7.60
N ALA A 369 10.97 2.87 7.90
CA ALA A 369 10.47 3.06 9.26
C ALA A 369 10.10 1.74 9.96
N PHE A 370 10.00 0.64 9.21
CA PHE A 370 9.43 -0.61 9.68
C PHE A 370 10.43 -1.75 9.89
N PHE A 371 11.63 -1.71 9.32
CA PHE A 371 12.58 -2.81 9.49
C PHE A 371 13.62 -2.53 10.56
N ASP A 372 14.02 -3.55 11.31
CA ASP A 372 15.07 -3.40 12.33
C ASP A 372 16.47 -3.35 11.70
N ASP A 373 16.65 -4.03 10.57
CA ASP A 373 17.91 -4.15 9.88
C ASP A 373 17.70 -4.30 8.36
N ARG A 374 18.81 -4.36 7.62
CA ARG A 374 18.77 -4.38 6.15
C ARG A 374 18.66 -5.80 5.56
N ARG A 375 18.36 -6.84 6.35
CA ARG A 375 18.38 -8.26 5.93
C ARG A 375 17.47 -8.58 4.75
N LEU A 376 16.36 -7.86 4.63
CA LEU A 376 15.37 -8.10 3.59
C LEU A 376 15.68 -7.38 2.28
N TYR A 377 16.61 -6.42 2.29
CA TYR A 377 16.95 -5.71 1.06
C TYR A 377 18.01 -6.46 0.24
N PRO A 378 17.98 -6.33 -1.09
CA PRO A 378 18.97 -6.91 -1.97
C PRO A 378 20.37 -6.34 -1.69
N LYS A 379 21.40 -7.14 -2.00
CA LYS A 379 22.81 -6.74 -1.83
C LYS A 379 23.09 -5.42 -2.56
N ARG A 380 23.85 -4.56 -1.90
CA ARG A 380 24.15 -3.19 -2.37
C ARG A 380 24.95 -3.24 -3.66
N SER A 381 24.48 -2.56 -4.70
CA SER A 381 25.31 -2.14 -5.82
C SER A 381 25.56 -0.64 -5.73
N ASN A 382 26.79 -0.20 -6.04
CA ASN A 382 27.14 1.22 -6.05
C ASN A 382 26.33 2.02 -7.09
N GLY A 383 25.83 1.33 -8.13
CA GLY A 383 24.98 1.94 -9.16
C GLY A 383 23.54 2.21 -8.71
N ARG A 384 23.03 1.46 -7.71
CA ARG A 384 21.64 1.58 -7.25
C ARG A 384 21.52 1.26 -5.75
N PRO A 385 21.90 2.20 -4.87
CA PRO A 385 21.73 2.02 -3.44
C PRO A 385 20.22 1.93 -3.08
N ASN A 386 19.88 1.06 -2.13
CA ASN A 386 18.50 0.97 -1.62
C ASN A 386 18.07 2.26 -0.92
N PHE A 387 19.01 2.89 -0.21
CA PHE A 387 18.86 4.17 0.48
C PHE A 387 19.88 5.16 -0.09
N PRO A 388 19.57 5.80 -1.24
CA PRO A 388 20.47 6.78 -1.84
C PRO A 388 20.69 7.97 -0.90
N THR A 389 21.91 8.48 -0.85
CA THR A 389 22.23 9.73 -0.14
C THR A 389 21.79 10.94 -0.96
N GLN A 390 21.67 12.08 -0.30
CA GLN A 390 21.44 13.38 -0.94
C GLN A 390 22.43 13.64 -2.09
N SER A 391 23.72 13.42 -1.84
CA SER A 391 24.79 13.64 -2.82
C SER A 391 24.69 12.69 -4.01
N PHE A 392 24.26 11.44 -3.79
CA PHE A 392 24.04 10.48 -4.86
C PHE A 392 22.89 10.92 -5.78
N LEU A 393 21.77 11.38 -5.20
CA LEU A 393 20.59 11.82 -5.96
C LEU A 393 20.90 13.07 -6.80
N ASN A 394 21.60 14.06 -6.22
CA ASN A 394 21.96 15.29 -6.92
C ASN A 394 22.85 15.06 -8.15
N ARG A 395 23.60 13.94 -8.21
CA ARG A 395 24.46 13.58 -9.35
C ARG A 395 23.75 12.83 -10.47
N GLN A 396 22.53 12.34 -10.26
CA GLN A 396 21.84 11.52 -11.27
C GLN A 396 21.38 12.32 -12.49
N PRO A 397 20.76 13.52 -12.37
CA PRO A 397 20.29 14.27 -13.53
C PRO A 397 21.40 14.58 -14.55
N SER A 398 22.61 14.88 -14.08
CA SER A 398 23.76 15.17 -14.96
C SER A 398 24.16 13.99 -15.85
N LYS A 399 23.84 12.76 -15.47
CA LYS A 399 24.10 11.57 -16.28
C LYS A 399 23.12 11.42 -17.46
N GLN A 400 22.05 12.22 -17.47
CA GLN A 400 20.96 12.13 -18.44
C GLN A 400 20.92 13.33 -19.40
N ALA A 401 21.87 14.24 -19.26
CA ALA A 401 22.01 15.42 -20.12
C ALA A 401 22.09 15.08 -21.62
N TRP A 402 22.51 13.88 -21.98
CA TRP A 402 22.69 13.45 -23.38
C TRP A 402 21.41 12.86 -24.01
N VAL A 403 20.28 12.86 -23.31
CA VAL A 403 19.01 12.32 -23.80
C VAL A 403 18.26 13.36 -24.63
N GLU A 404 17.88 12.98 -25.85
CA GLU A 404 17.10 13.83 -26.76
C GLU A 404 15.78 14.31 -26.11
N GLY A 405 15.48 15.61 -26.24
CA GLY A 405 14.30 16.26 -25.65
C GLY A 405 14.34 16.46 -24.13
N TRP A 406 15.41 16.04 -23.44
CA TRP A 406 15.55 16.20 -21.99
C TRP A 406 15.62 17.66 -21.55
N PHE A 407 16.30 18.51 -22.32
CA PHE A 407 16.43 19.94 -22.01
C PHE A 407 15.18 20.74 -22.40
N ASP A 408 14.46 20.32 -23.43
CA ASP A 408 13.28 21.03 -23.92
C ASP A 408 12.05 20.75 -23.06
N ASN A 409 11.78 19.46 -22.77
CA ASN A 409 10.64 19.05 -21.96
C ASN A 409 10.90 17.72 -21.23
N PRO A 410 11.61 17.74 -20.08
CA PRO A 410 11.98 16.51 -19.36
C PRO A 410 10.77 15.71 -18.88
N SER A 411 9.65 16.37 -18.58
CA SER A 411 8.40 15.72 -18.17
C SER A 411 7.79 14.92 -19.31
N GLN A 412 7.76 15.48 -20.53
CA GLN A 412 7.26 14.79 -21.72
C GLN A 412 8.18 13.63 -22.12
N ALA A 413 9.50 13.83 -22.12
CA ALA A 413 10.47 12.77 -22.40
C ALA A 413 10.31 11.57 -21.42
N ARG A 414 10.08 11.87 -20.13
CA ARG A 414 9.78 10.85 -19.12
C ARG A 414 8.44 10.16 -19.34
N ALA A 415 7.40 10.88 -19.73
CA ALA A 415 6.09 10.31 -20.00
C ALA A 415 6.10 9.35 -21.20
N LEU A 416 6.77 9.74 -22.28
CA LEU A 416 6.96 8.89 -23.45
C LEU A 416 7.61 7.55 -23.04
N ARG A 417 8.72 7.61 -22.28
CA ARG A 417 9.46 6.43 -21.83
C ARG A 417 8.72 5.54 -20.82
N ARG A 418 7.62 6.01 -20.22
CA ARG A 418 6.72 5.22 -19.38
C ARG A 418 5.56 4.59 -20.15
N SER A 419 5.38 4.93 -21.43
CA SER A 419 4.30 4.40 -22.28
C SER A 419 4.74 3.14 -23.00
N GLN A 420 3.92 2.08 -22.97
CA GLN A 420 4.18 0.83 -23.70
C GLN A 420 4.38 1.10 -25.19
N ARG A 421 3.57 2.00 -25.74
CA ARG A 421 3.61 2.38 -27.16
C ARG A 421 4.98 2.91 -27.61
N TRP A 422 5.66 3.67 -26.76
CA TRP A 422 6.97 4.22 -27.11
C TRP A 422 8.04 3.13 -27.22
N HIS A 423 7.96 2.11 -26.35
CA HIS A 423 8.86 0.96 -26.42
C HIS A 423 8.55 0.05 -27.61
N ASP A 424 7.27 -0.12 -27.93
CA ASP A 424 6.85 -0.89 -29.12
C ASP A 424 7.36 -0.22 -30.43
N GLU A 425 7.25 1.11 -30.52
CA GLU A 425 7.72 1.90 -31.68
C GLU A 425 9.26 1.85 -31.84
N LEU A 426 10.01 1.84 -30.74
CA LEU A 426 11.47 1.66 -30.80
C LEU A 426 11.89 0.27 -31.27
N CYS A 427 11.24 -0.78 -30.78
CA CYS A 427 11.51 -2.16 -31.20
C CYS A 427 11.15 -2.37 -32.68
N ALA A 428 10.07 -1.74 -33.17
CA ALA A 428 9.69 -1.76 -34.58
C ALA A 428 10.69 -1.00 -35.49
N GLY A 429 11.35 0.03 -34.95
CA GLY A 429 12.40 0.78 -35.64
C GLY A 429 13.74 0.04 -35.75
N SER A 430 14.02 -0.92 -34.86
CA SER A 430 15.24 -1.75 -34.94
C SER A 430 15.16 -2.89 -35.96
N ASP A 431 13.96 -3.30 -36.35
CA ASP A 431 13.74 -4.29 -37.42
C ASP A 431 13.66 -3.65 -38.82
N SER A 432 13.61 -2.31 -38.89
CA SER A 432 13.63 -1.54 -40.13
C SER A 432 14.89 -0.69 -40.25
N ASN A 433 16.04 -1.37 -40.40
CA ASN A 433 17.12 -0.79 -41.21
C ASN A 433 16.66 -0.76 -42.67
N ASP A 434 15.81 0.21 -43.00
CA ASP A 434 16.02 1.11 -44.14
C ASP A 434 14.90 2.16 -44.19
N ALA A 435 15.31 3.41 -43.94
CA ALA A 435 14.71 4.67 -44.37
C ALA A 435 13.23 4.97 -44.03
N ALA A 436 12.99 5.61 -42.88
CA ALA A 436 12.21 6.87 -42.80
C ALA A 436 12.28 7.48 -41.39
N ARG A 437 13.03 8.58 -41.24
CA ARG A 437 12.82 9.56 -40.16
C ARG A 437 11.42 10.14 -40.32
N ILE A 438 10.55 9.98 -39.32
CA ILE A 438 9.25 10.64 -39.29
C ILE A 438 9.28 11.77 -38.26
N GLU A 439 9.10 12.99 -38.76
CA GLU A 439 8.86 14.22 -38.01
C GLU A 439 7.53 14.14 -37.24
N TYR A 440 7.56 14.48 -35.95
CA TYR A 440 6.34 14.70 -35.18
C TYR A 440 5.70 16.03 -35.58
N SER A 441 4.58 15.97 -36.29
CA SER A 441 3.66 17.10 -36.43
C SER A 441 2.57 17.03 -35.35
N LEU A 442 2.54 18.07 -34.52
CA LEU A 442 1.47 18.38 -33.58
C LEU A 442 0.15 18.56 -34.34
N SER A 443 -0.83 17.69 -34.06
CA SER A 443 -2.24 17.99 -34.32
C SER A 443 -3.06 17.71 -33.05
N PHE A 444 -3.07 18.71 -32.16
CA PHE A 444 -4.20 18.87 -31.24
C PHE A 444 -5.31 19.58 -32.01
N GLY A 445 -6.38 18.83 -32.29
CA GLY A 445 -7.61 19.35 -32.88
C GLY A 445 -8.30 20.35 -31.95
N LYS A 446 -8.91 21.34 -32.59
CA LYS A 446 -9.66 22.48 -32.02
C LYS A 446 -10.83 22.08 -31.14
#